data_AF-A0A7V8RBN1-F1
#
_entry.id   AF-A0A7V8RBN1-F1
#
_cell.length_a   1.000
_cell.length_b   1.000
_cell.length_c   1.000
_cell.angle_alpha   90.00
_cell.angle_beta   90.00
_cell.angle_gamma   90.00
#
_symmetry.space_group_name_H-M   'P 1'
#
loop_
_entity.id
_entity.type
_entity.pdbx_description
1 polymer ?
#
loop_
_entity_poly.entity_id
_entity_poly.type
_entity_poly.pdbx_seq_one_letter_code
_entity_poly.pdbx_strand_id
1 'polypeptide(L)'
;MDQDQPKGWSRRRFLGGAAILAAVVGVPLAAIRLDLFNTQEAPSERQRDLMRTVSQIVIPKTDTPGAGDVGAGDFVLLGLAHGLEKSRTPLPEDAPEALTRHARKDGSVDQAAWLEAELDARAKGDFLKAAPDAQARLLAALDAEAYAEGVREHPWRTVKALILIGYYTSESGGSQELQFNLVPGTYDPDVPVTPQTRAFSSDWTAVDFG
;
A
#
# COMPACT_ATOMS: atom_id res chain seq x y z
N MET A 1 -36.02 28.04 -23.13
CA MET A 1 -35.39 28.26 -21.82
C MET A 1 -34.25 27.27 -21.72
N ASP A 2 -33.09 27.69 -22.19
CA ASP A 2 -31.86 26.89 -22.11
C ASP A 2 -31.09 27.42 -20.90
N GLN A 3 -31.03 26.62 -19.83
CA GLN A 3 -30.37 26.97 -18.57
C GLN A 3 -28.90 26.59 -18.71
N ASP A 4 -28.05 27.58 -18.97
CA ASP A 4 -26.60 27.45 -19.06
C ASP A 4 -26.04 27.10 -17.67
N GLN A 5 -25.67 25.82 -17.46
CA GLN A 5 -25.06 25.37 -16.21
C GLN A 5 -23.61 25.89 -16.12
N PRO A 6 -23.16 26.43 -14.97
CA PRO A 6 -21.80 26.92 -14.83
C PRO A 6 -20.80 25.75 -14.93
N LYS A 7 -19.92 25.81 -15.94
CA LYS A 7 -18.79 24.87 -16.11
C LYS A 7 -17.87 24.94 -14.88
N GLY A 8 -18.04 23.98 -13.97
CA GLY A 8 -17.12 23.75 -12.86
C GLY A 8 -15.68 23.49 -13.34
N TRP A 9 -14.72 23.75 -12.45
CA TRP A 9 -13.29 23.65 -12.77
C TRP A 9 -12.90 22.21 -13.12
N SER A 10 -12.43 22.00 -14.35
CA SER A 10 -11.85 20.72 -14.78
C SER A 10 -10.53 20.45 -14.05
N ARG A 11 -10.40 19.27 -13.43
CA ARG A 11 -9.16 18.79 -12.77
C ARG A 11 -7.91 18.93 -13.66
N ARG A 12 -8.04 18.70 -14.97
CA ARG A 12 -6.94 18.89 -15.94
C ARG A 12 -6.52 20.35 -16.09
N ARG A 13 -7.49 21.28 -16.07
CA ARG A 13 -7.20 22.73 -16.13
C ARG A 13 -6.59 23.22 -14.82
N PHE A 14 -6.99 22.65 -13.69
CA PHE A 14 -6.39 22.94 -12.39
C PHE A 14 -4.92 22.48 -12.35
N LEU A 15 -4.65 21.21 -12.68
CA LEU A 15 -3.29 20.66 -12.69
C LEU A 15 -2.40 21.35 -13.73
N GLY A 16 -2.93 21.63 -14.92
CA GLY A 16 -2.21 22.40 -15.94
C GLY A 16 -1.88 23.82 -15.46
N GLY A 17 -2.83 24.50 -14.80
CA GLY A 17 -2.60 25.82 -14.22
C GLY A 17 -1.57 25.81 -13.08
N ALA A 18 -1.62 24.81 -12.20
CA ALA A 18 -0.67 24.64 -11.11
C ALA A 18 0.76 24.36 -11.61
N ALA A 19 0.91 23.53 -12.66
CA ALA A 19 2.20 23.26 -13.28
C ALA A 19 2.81 24.51 -13.93
N ILE A 20 1.99 25.32 -14.60
CA ILE A 20 2.43 26.60 -15.18
C ILE A 20 2.82 27.58 -14.07
N LEU A 21 2.04 27.68 -12.98
CA LEU A 21 2.36 28.53 -11.85
C LEU A 21 3.69 28.13 -11.18
N ALA A 22 3.93 26.84 -10.96
CA ALA A 22 5.19 26.33 -10.42
C ALA A 22 6.39 26.68 -11.30
N ALA A 23 6.23 26.57 -12.63
CA ALA A 23 7.26 26.97 -13.59
C ALA A 23 7.55 28.48 -13.57
N VAL A 24 6.52 29.33 -13.41
CA VAL A 24 6.65 30.80 -13.35
C VAL A 24 7.33 31.27 -12.06
N VAL A 25 7.03 30.62 -10.92
CA VAL A 25 7.60 30.98 -9.61
C VAL A 25 8.96 30.32 -9.40
N GLY A 26 9.41 29.45 -10.31
CA GLY A 26 10.70 28.75 -10.21
C GLY A 26 10.75 27.73 -9.08
N VAL A 27 9.59 27.29 -8.58
CA VAL A 27 9.50 26.23 -7.58
C VAL A 27 9.58 24.91 -8.34
N PRO A 28 10.66 24.12 -8.24
CA PRO A 28 10.70 22.82 -8.88
C PRO A 28 9.52 22.00 -8.36
N LEU A 29 8.88 21.19 -9.21
CA LEU A 29 7.74 20.35 -8.79
C LEU A 29 8.13 19.47 -7.57
N ALA A 30 9.41 19.09 -7.45
CA ALA A 30 9.99 18.38 -6.32
C ALA A 30 10.03 19.18 -5.00
N ALA A 31 9.94 20.51 -5.05
CA ALA A 31 9.83 21.41 -3.89
C ALA A 31 8.38 21.65 -3.46
N ILE A 32 7.38 21.19 -4.23
CA ILE A 32 6.02 21.08 -3.73
C ILE A 32 6.00 19.92 -2.74
N ARG A 33 6.30 20.24 -1.47
CA ARG A 33 6.07 19.35 -0.34
C ARG A 33 4.57 19.38 -0.09
N LEU A 34 3.86 18.37 -0.59
CA LEU A 34 2.59 18.02 0.02
C LEU A 34 2.93 17.52 1.42
N ASP A 35 2.34 18.14 2.45
CA ASP A 35 2.46 17.67 3.83
C ASP A 35 1.68 16.36 3.98
N LEU A 36 2.23 15.30 3.40
CA LEU A 36 1.64 13.96 3.36
C LEU A 36 1.74 13.26 4.72
N PHE A 37 2.65 13.72 5.57
CA PHE A 37 2.93 13.18 6.89
C PHE A 37 2.95 14.31 7.91
N ASN A 38 2.54 13.99 9.14
CA ASN A 38 2.90 14.80 10.29
C ASN A 38 4.43 14.81 10.41
N THR A 39 5.03 15.99 10.63
CA THR A 39 6.50 16.16 10.66
C THR A 39 7.20 15.29 11.70
N GLN A 40 6.49 14.89 12.77
CA GLN A 40 7.04 14.00 13.80
C GLN A 40 6.86 12.50 13.50
N GLU A 41 6.07 12.16 12.48
CA GLU A 41 5.72 10.78 12.12
C GLU A 41 6.15 10.43 10.69
N ALA A 42 6.93 11.30 10.05
CA ALA A 42 7.42 11.08 8.70
C ALA A 42 8.38 9.88 8.68
N PRO A 43 8.21 8.93 7.74
CA PRO A 43 9.06 7.76 7.68
C PRO A 43 10.48 8.13 7.23
N SER A 44 11.46 7.45 7.82
CA SER A 44 12.87 7.59 7.44
C SER A 44 13.13 7.04 6.02
N GLU A 45 14.26 7.43 5.41
CA GLU A 45 14.67 6.85 4.11
C GLU A 45 14.81 5.32 4.19
N ARG A 46 15.36 4.82 5.31
CA ARG A 46 15.45 3.38 5.57
C ARG A 46 14.08 2.71 5.61
N GLN A 47 13.09 3.31 6.27
CA GLN A 47 11.73 2.77 6.33
C GLN A 47 11.05 2.76 4.95
N ARG A 48 11.36 3.74 4.10
CA ARG A 48 10.89 3.76 2.69
C ARG A 48 11.51 2.62 1.89
N ASP A 49 12.83 2.42 2.01
CA ASP A 49 13.53 1.32 1.35
C ASP A 49 13.05 -0.05 1.85
N LEU A 50 12.80 -0.17 3.15
CA LEU A 50 12.21 -1.36 3.76
C LEU A 50 10.83 -1.63 3.17
N MET A 51 9.93 -0.64 3.19
CA MET A 51 8.57 -0.83 2.71
C MET A 51 8.53 -1.13 1.22
N ARG A 52 9.40 -0.51 0.42
CA ARG A 52 9.60 -0.82 -1.00
C ARG A 52 10.04 -2.27 -1.20
N THR A 53 11.06 -2.70 -0.46
CA THR A 53 11.63 -4.06 -0.56
C THR A 53 10.61 -5.12 -0.16
N VAL A 54 9.96 -4.92 0.99
CA VAL A 54 8.91 -5.81 1.48
C VAL A 54 7.74 -5.90 0.50
N SER A 55 7.29 -4.77 -0.06
CA SER A 55 6.25 -4.76 -1.11
C SER A 55 6.67 -5.56 -2.33
N GLN A 56 7.92 -5.40 -2.79
CA GLN A 56 8.47 -6.16 -3.92
C GLN A 56 8.52 -7.68 -3.64
N ILE A 57 8.74 -8.08 -2.39
CA ILE A 57 8.72 -9.51 -2.03
C ILE A 57 7.28 -10.05 -2.03
N VAL A 58 6.32 -9.28 -1.52
CA VAL A 58 4.90 -9.70 -1.46
C VAL A 58 4.28 -9.83 -2.85
N ILE A 59 4.53 -8.88 -3.75
CA ILE A 59 4.12 -8.95 -5.15
C ILE A 59 5.37 -8.70 -6.02
N PRO A 60 6.09 -9.77 -6.40
CA PRO A 60 7.31 -9.66 -7.18
C PRO A 60 7.02 -9.32 -8.64
N LYS A 61 8.02 -8.73 -9.28
CA LYS A 61 8.00 -8.53 -10.73
C LYS A 61 7.85 -9.87 -11.45
N THR A 62 6.90 -9.92 -12.38
CA THR A 62 6.71 -11.03 -13.32
C THR A 62 6.74 -10.46 -14.74
N ASP A 63 5.69 -10.70 -15.53
CA ASP A 63 5.45 -10.02 -16.80
C ASP A 63 5.00 -8.55 -16.59
N THR A 64 4.56 -8.21 -15.37
CA THR A 64 4.23 -6.85 -14.91
C THR A 64 5.23 -6.38 -13.84
N PRO A 65 5.41 -5.05 -13.65
CA PRO A 65 6.17 -4.51 -12.54
C PRO A 65 5.66 -5.01 -11.18
N GLY A 66 6.54 -5.23 -10.22
CA GLY A 66 6.16 -5.64 -8.86
C GLY A 66 5.64 -4.47 -8.01
N ALA A 67 5.17 -4.76 -6.80
CA ALA A 67 4.59 -3.72 -5.94
C ALA A 67 5.60 -2.66 -5.46
N GLY A 68 6.87 -3.05 -5.26
CA GLY A 68 7.94 -2.11 -4.97
C GLY A 68 8.32 -1.23 -6.17
N ASP A 69 8.04 -1.67 -7.39
CA ASP A 69 8.34 -0.93 -8.62
C ASP A 69 7.31 0.17 -8.91
N VAL A 70 6.06 0.01 -8.44
CA VAL A 70 4.95 0.95 -8.71
C VAL A 70 4.65 1.91 -7.56
N GLY A 71 5.50 1.94 -6.53
CA GLY A 71 5.34 2.84 -5.38
C GLY A 71 4.32 2.37 -4.34
N ALA A 72 3.90 1.10 -4.36
CA ALA A 72 2.98 0.57 -3.34
C ALA A 72 3.54 0.73 -1.92
N GLY A 73 4.87 0.66 -1.75
CA GLY A 73 5.50 0.88 -0.45
C GLY A 73 5.30 2.30 0.11
N ASP A 74 5.39 3.32 -0.74
CA ASP A 74 5.09 4.70 -0.33
C ASP A 74 3.60 4.88 -0.01
N PHE A 75 2.72 4.24 -0.80
CA PHE A 75 1.29 4.20 -0.50
C PHE A 75 1.00 3.56 0.86
N VAL A 76 1.67 2.45 1.21
CA VAL A 76 1.51 1.79 2.51
C VAL A 76 1.86 2.75 3.65
N LEU A 77 3.01 3.42 3.57
CA LEU A 77 3.42 4.39 4.59
C LEU A 77 2.39 5.51 4.74
N LEU A 78 1.87 6.03 3.62
CA LEU A 78 0.80 7.02 3.63
C LEU A 78 -0.49 6.47 4.26
N GLY A 79 -0.93 5.29 3.85
CA GLY A 79 -2.14 4.65 4.37
C GLY A 79 -2.07 4.42 5.87
N LEU A 80 -0.94 3.93 6.37
CA LEU A 80 -0.69 3.76 7.81
C LEU A 80 -0.77 5.09 8.56
N ALA A 81 -0.13 6.14 8.02
CA ALA A 81 -0.16 7.48 8.61
C ALA A 81 -1.57 8.08 8.64
N HIS A 82 -2.43 7.77 7.67
CA HIS A 82 -3.80 8.30 7.57
C HIS A 82 -4.90 7.36 8.12
N GLY A 83 -4.53 6.26 8.77
CA GLY A 83 -5.50 5.40 9.46
C GLY A 83 -6.22 4.37 8.58
N LEU A 84 -5.74 4.12 7.36
CA LEU A 84 -6.29 3.06 6.51
C LEU A 84 -6.11 1.69 7.17
N GLU A 85 -6.98 0.74 6.85
CA GLU A 85 -6.97 -0.60 7.46
C GLU A 85 -6.95 -0.57 8.99
N LYS A 86 -7.60 0.44 9.58
CA LYS A 86 -7.67 0.68 11.03
C LYS A 86 -6.29 0.80 11.70
N SER A 87 -5.26 1.22 10.95
CA SER A 87 -3.87 1.31 11.42
C SER A 87 -3.65 2.25 12.61
N ARG A 88 -4.61 3.16 12.85
CA ARG A 88 -4.63 4.15 13.95
C ARG A 88 -5.50 3.75 15.13
N THR A 89 -6.03 2.52 15.16
CA THR A 89 -6.72 1.99 16.34
C THR A 89 -5.71 1.84 17.49
N PRO A 90 -5.98 2.40 18.68
CA PRO A 90 -5.12 2.22 19.84
C PRO A 90 -4.95 0.75 20.20
N LEU A 91 -3.74 0.39 20.63
CA LEU A 91 -3.47 -0.94 21.18
C LEU A 91 -4.35 -1.20 22.41
N PRO A 92 -4.80 -2.45 22.61
CA PRO A 92 -5.51 -2.82 23.84
C PRO A 92 -4.58 -2.74 25.05
N GLU A 93 -5.16 -2.62 26.26
CA GLU A 93 -4.38 -2.46 27.50
C GLU A 93 -3.46 -3.66 27.79
N ASP A 94 -3.83 -4.86 27.33
CA ASP A 94 -3.08 -6.11 27.47
C ASP A 94 -2.16 -6.41 26.26
N ALA A 95 -1.89 -5.42 25.41
CA ALA A 95 -1.03 -5.58 24.25
C ALA A 95 0.38 -6.08 24.65
N PRO A 96 0.99 -7.01 23.88
CA PRO A 96 2.33 -7.49 24.14
C PRO A 96 3.36 -6.37 24.18
N GLU A 97 4.35 -6.49 25.06
CA GLU A 97 5.41 -5.48 25.21
C GLU A 97 6.17 -5.21 23.90
N ALA A 98 6.31 -6.23 23.05
CA ALA A 98 6.90 -6.11 21.74
C ALA A 98 6.17 -5.10 20.83
N LEU A 99 4.85 -4.92 20.99
CA LEU A 99 4.08 -3.92 20.25
C LEU A 99 4.08 -2.56 20.94
N THR A 100 3.94 -2.53 22.26
CA THR A 100 3.86 -1.26 23.01
C THR A 100 5.16 -0.45 22.94
N ARG A 101 6.31 -1.10 22.77
CA ARG A 101 7.60 -0.43 22.49
C ARG A 101 7.59 0.39 21.20
N HIS A 102 6.70 0.09 20.27
CA HIS A 102 6.52 0.80 19.01
C HIS A 102 5.21 1.61 18.99
N ALA A 103 4.60 1.92 20.14
CA ALA A 103 3.38 2.72 20.17
C ALA A 103 3.64 4.18 19.75
N ARG A 104 2.74 4.72 18.94
CA ARG A 104 2.61 6.14 18.63
C ARG A 104 2.00 6.88 19.82
N LYS A 105 1.99 8.21 19.73
CA LYS A 105 1.40 9.10 20.75
C LYS A 105 -0.10 8.91 20.92
N ASP A 106 -0.79 8.49 19.86
CA ASP A 106 -2.23 8.18 19.88
C ASP A 106 -2.55 6.78 20.42
N GLY A 107 -1.53 6.02 20.84
CA GLY A 107 -1.66 4.66 21.36
C GLY A 107 -1.72 3.57 20.28
N SER A 108 -1.78 3.93 19.00
CA SER A 108 -1.69 2.96 17.89
C SER A 108 -0.27 2.45 17.71
N VAL A 109 -0.09 1.26 17.12
CA VAL A 109 1.26 0.76 16.81
C VAL A 109 1.86 1.48 15.61
N ASP A 110 3.12 1.88 15.68
CA ASP A 110 3.90 2.31 14.51
C ASP A 110 4.35 1.09 13.70
N GLN A 111 3.52 0.65 12.76
CA GLN A 111 3.76 -0.56 11.98
C GLN A 111 5.08 -0.49 11.18
N ALA A 112 5.53 0.69 10.73
CA ALA A 112 6.78 0.82 9.99
C ALA A 112 8.00 0.60 10.89
N ALA A 113 8.00 1.22 12.08
CA ALA A 113 9.06 1.02 13.07
C ALA A 113 9.06 -0.40 13.64
N TRP A 114 7.88 -0.96 13.93
CA TRP A 114 7.74 -2.34 14.37
C TRP A 114 8.27 -3.33 13.32
N LEU A 115 7.90 -3.17 12.05
CA LEU A 115 8.31 -4.08 10.98
C LEU A 115 9.83 -4.03 10.76
N GLU A 116 10.43 -2.84 10.83
CA GLU A 116 11.89 -2.67 10.75
C GLU A 116 12.58 -3.45 11.86
N ALA A 117 12.17 -3.25 13.12
CA ALA A 117 12.76 -3.93 14.26
C ALA A 117 12.55 -5.46 14.20
N GLU A 118 11.36 -5.91 13.81
CA GLU A 118 11.01 -7.32 13.71
C GLU A 118 11.84 -8.04 12.64
N LEU A 119 11.98 -7.44 11.45
CA LEU A 119 12.76 -8.03 10.37
C LEU A 119 14.27 -7.99 10.64
N ASP A 120 14.78 -6.91 11.25
CA ASP A 120 16.18 -6.83 11.65
C ASP A 120 16.52 -7.87 12.75
N ALA A 121 15.61 -8.08 13.72
CA ALA A 121 15.76 -9.11 14.74
C ALA A 121 15.81 -10.51 14.12
N ARG A 122 14.90 -10.81 13.18
CA ARG A 122 14.86 -12.09 12.44
C ARG A 122 16.10 -12.31 11.59
N ALA A 123 16.61 -11.24 10.97
CA ALA A 123 17.84 -11.27 10.18
C ALA A 123 19.12 -11.33 11.04
N LYS A 124 19.02 -11.10 12.35
CA LYS A 124 20.16 -10.92 13.28
C LYS A 124 21.11 -9.82 12.81
N GLY A 125 20.55 -8.75 12.27
CA GLY A 125 21.29 -7.66 11.64
C GLY A 125 20.38 -6.84 10.74
N ASP A 126 20.98 -6.09 9.81
CA ASP A 126 20.25 -5.26 8.88
C ASP A 126 19.56 -6.12 7.80
N PHE A 127 18.23 -6.25 7.87
CA PHE A 127 17.42 -7.02 6.93
C PHE A 127 17.64 -6.59 5.48
N LEU A 128 17.78 -5.28 5.23
CA LEU A 128 18.00 -4.75 3.88
C LEU A 128 19.36 -5.17 3.29
N LYS A 129 20.32 -5.59 4.12
CA LYS A 129 21.62 -6.12 3.68
C LYS A 129 21.65 -7.64 3.58
N ALA A 130 20.61 -8.33 4.01
CA ALA A 130 20.52 -9.78 3.85
C ALA A 130 20.39 -10.15 2.36
N ALA A 131 20.82 -11.37 2.00
CA ALA A 131 20.64 -11.88 0.64
C ALA A 131 19.14 -11.92 0.27
N PRO A 132 18.75 -11.68 -1.01
CA PRO A 132 17.35 -11.66 -1.42
C PRO A 132 16.55 -12.91 -1.00
N ASP A 133 17.13 -14.11 -1.16
CA ASP A 133 16.49 -15.35 -0.73
C ASP A 133 16.30 -15.42 0.80
N ALA A 134 17.20 -14.83 1.57
CA ALA A 134 17.03 -14.71 3.01
C ALA A 134 15.91 -13.73 3.36
N GLN A 135 15.85 -12.57 2.69
CA GLN A 135 14.77 -11.60 2.89
C GLN A 135 13.39 -12.23 2.63
N ALA A 136 13.24 -12.93 1.50
CA ALA A 136 12.01 -13.60 1.14
C ALA A 136 11.60 -14.68 2.16
N ARG A 137 12.54 -15.53 2.61
CA ARG A 137 12.27 -16.56 3.62
C ARG A 137 11.88 -15.99 4.97
N LEU A 138 12.55 -14.93 5.43
CA LEU A 138 12.26 -14.30 6.72
C LEU A 138 10.89 -13.63 6.71
N LEU A 139 10.54 -12.95 5.62
CA LEU A 139 9.22 -12.35 5.45
C LEU A 139 8.12 -13.41 5.34
N ALA A 140 8.37 -14.51 4.62
CA ALA A 140 7.43 -15.63 4.53
C ALA A 140 7.18 -16.30 5.89
N ALA A 141 8.20 -16.39 6.75
CA ALA A 141 8.03 -16.88 8.12
C ALA A 141 7.16 -15.94 8.96
N LEU A 142 7.39 -14.62 8.88
CA LEU A 142 6.54 -13.62 9.53
C LEU A 142 5.09 -13.71 9.02
N ASP A 143 4.90 -13.90 7.72
CA ASP A 143 3.59 -14.07 7.11
C ASP A 143 2.87 -15.33 7.64
N ALA A 144 3.56 -16.47 7.67
CA ALA A 144 2.99 -17.71 8.19
C ALA A 144 2.56 -17.57 9.67
N GLU A 145 3.36 -16.91 10.49
CA GLU A 145 3.01 -16.62 11.90
C GLU A 145 1.81 -15.69 12.00
N ALA A 146 1.79 -14.63 11.19
CA ALA A 146 0.70 -13.68 11.18
C ALA A 146 -0.63 -14.31 10.78
N TYR A 147 -0.64 -15.39 9.98
CA TYR A 147 -1.83 -16.11 9.52
C TYR A 147 -2.03 -17.48 10.18
N ALA A 148 -1.28 -17.80 11.25
CA ALA A 148 -1.44 -19.04 11.99
C ALA A 148 -2.81 -19.14 12.68
N GLU A 149 -3.25 -20.38 12.93
CA GLU A 149 -4.52 -20.65 13.62
C GLU A 149 -4.51 -20.03 15.04
N GLY A 150 -5.62 -19.39 15.41
CA GLY A 150 -5.76 -18.70 16.70
C GLY A 150 -5.24 -17.26 16.74
N VAL A 151 -4.49 -16.81 15.72
CA VAL A 151 -4.03 -15.42 15.63
C VAL A 151 -5.17 -14.54 15.09
N ARG A 152 -5.77 -13.73 15.97
CA ARG A 152 -6.87 -12.82 15.60
C ARG A 152 -6.37 -11.53 14.96
N GLU A 153 -5.35 -10.93 15.55
CA GLU A 153 -4.79 -9.64 15.12
C GLU A 153 -3.27 -9.74 15.00
N HIS A 154 -2.70 -9.10 13.97
CA HIS A 154 -1.26 -9.06 13.77
C HIS A 154 -0.89 -7.83 12.91
N PRO A 155 0.06 -6.97 13.31
CA PRO A 155 0.36 -5.73 12.59
C PRO A 155 0.77 -5.93 11.12
N TRP A 156 1.45 -7.06 10.82
CA TRP A 156 1.78 -7.47 9.45
C TRP A 156 0.56 -7.55 8.53
N ARG A 157 -0.61 -7.99 9.03
CA ARG A 157 -1.81 -8.12 8.19
C ARG A 157 -2.26 -6.77 7.64
N THR A 158 -2.19 -5.70 8.44
CA THR A 158 -2.48 -4.32 8.01
C THR A 158 -1.49 -3.86 6.93
N VAL A 159 -0.20 -4.10 7.12
CA VAL A 159 0.84 -3.76 6.13
C VAL A 159 0.59 -4.51 4.82
N LYS A 160 0.40 -5.82 4.88
CA LYS A 160 0.15 -6.67 3.71
C LYS A 160 -1.13 -6.27 2.98
N ALA A 161 -2.21 -6.00 3.70
CA ALA A 161 -3.46 -5.51 3.10
C ALA A 161 -3.23 -4.20 2.32
N LEU A 162 -2.51 -3.24 2.90
CA LEU A 162 -2.18 -1.99 2.21
C LEU A 162 -1.26 -2.19 1.00
N ILE A 163 -0.37 -3.19 1.01
CA ILE A 163 0.45 -3.53 -0.18
C ILE A 163 -0.47 -3.98 -1.32
N LEU A 164 -1.41 -4.89 -1.03
CA LEU A 164 -2.37 -5.39 -2.02
C LEU A 164 -3.26 -4.25 -2.54
N ILE A 165 -3.80 -3.41 -1.65
CA ILE A 165 -4.62 -2.26 -2.02
C ILE A 165 -3.82 -1.31 -2.91
N GLY A 166 -2.61 -0.93 -2.50
CA GLY A 166 -1.74 -0.03 -3.26
C GLY A 166 -1.38 -0.58 -4.64
N TYR A 167 -1.12 -1.89 -4.74
CA TYR A 167 -0.80 -2.51 -6.01
C TYR A 167 -2.01 -2.65 -6.94
N TYR A 168 -3.12 -3.22 -6.46
CA TYR A 168 -4.28 -3.48 -7.30
C TYR A 168 -5.13 -2.24 -7.61
N THR A 169 -4.84 -1.10 -6.97
CA THR A 169 -5.35 0.23 -7.40
C THR A 169 -4.41 0.97 -8.36
N SER A 170 -3.21 0.44 -8.62
CA SER A 170 -2.31 0.97 -9.64
C SER A 170 -2.72 0.52 -11.05
N GLU A 171 -2.27 1.23 -12.08
CA GLU A 171 -2.49 0.81 -13.47
C GLU A 171 -1.86 -0.56 -13.76
N SER A 172 -0.64 -0.79 -13.25
CA SER A 172 0.06 -2.06 -13.47
C SER A 172 -0.66 -3.24 -12.81
N GLY A 173 -1.15 -3.10 -11.58
CA GLY A 173 -1.90 -4.18 -10.93
C GLY A 173 -3.32 -4.32 -11.47
N GLY A 174 -4.09 -3.24 -11.47
CA GLY A 174 -5.52 -3.27 -11.81
C GLY A 174 -5.83 -3.50 -13.29
N SER A 175 -4.98 -3.02 -14.21
CA SER A 175 -5.27 -3.04 -15.65
C SER A 175 -4.32 -3.88 -16.49
N GLN A 176 -3.09 -4.10 -16.03
CA GLN A 176 -2.08 -4.86 -16.79
C GLN A 176 -1.92 -6.28 -16.23
N GLU A 177 -1.78 -6.43 -14.90
CA GLU A 177 -1.73 -7.73 -14.25
C GLU A 177 -3.09 -8.41 -14.34
N LEU A 178 -4.13 -7.68 -13.90
CA LEU A 178 -5.53 -8.06 -14.01
C LEU A 178 -6.17 -7.51 -15.30
N GLN A 179 -7.32 -8.05 -15.66
CA GLN A 179 -8.16 -7.53 -16.74
C GLN A 179 -9.16 -6.53 -16.18
N PHE A 180 -8.87 -5.24 -16.33
CA PHE A 180 -9.79 -4.20 -15.87
C PHE A 180 -11.11 -4.26 -16.64
N ASN A 181 -12.20 -4.46 -15.91
CA ASN A 181 -13.55 -4.48 -16.45
C ASN A 181 -14.46 -3.58 -15.63
N LEU A 182 -14.59 -2.32 -16.06
CA LEU A 182 -15.37 -1.31 -15.36
C LEU A 182 -16.87 -1.63 -15.32
N VAL A 183 -17.41 -2.25 -16.37
CA VAL A 183 -18.83 -2.56 -16.50
C VAL A 183 -18.97 -4.02 -16.88
N PRO A 184 -19.32 -4.91 -15.93
CA PRO A 184 -19.57 -6.31 -16.22
C PRO A 184 -20.62 -6.45 -17.33
N GLY A 185 -20.25 -7.14 -18.40
CA GLY A 185 -21.12 -7.41 -19.54
C GLY A 185 -21.99 -8.65 -19.32
N THR A 186 -22.14 -9.46 -20.36
CA THR A 186 -22.88 -10.73 -20.31
C THR A 186 -22.21 -11.73 -19.37
N TYR A 187 -23.03 -12.38 -18.53
CA TYR A 187 -22.59 -13.54 -17.75
C TYR A 187 -22.49 -14.77 -18.64
N ASP A 188 -21.31 -15.40 -18.67
CA ASP A 188 -21.07 -16.68 -19.32
C ASP A 188 -20.55 -17.68 -18.26
N PRO A 189 -21.31 -18.73 -17.93
CA PRO A 189 -20.91 -19.70 -16.91
C PRO A 189 -19.81 -20.67 -17.36
N ASP A 190 -19.53 -20.79 -18.67
CA ASP A 190 -18.60 -21.79 -19.22
C ASP A 190 -17.59 -21.14 -20.18
N VAL A 191 -16.63 -20.42 -19.59
CA VAL A 191 -15.57 -19.72 -20.32
C VAL A 191 -14.29 -20.57 -20.32
N PRO A 192 -13.66 -20.85 -21.49
CA PRO A 192 -12.39 -21.58 -21.53
C PRO A 192 -11.27 -20.84 -20.79
N VAL A 193 -10.65 -21.49 -19.80
CA VAL A 193 -9.48 -20.96 -19.08
C VAL A 193 -8.20 -21.52 -19.68
N THR A 194 -7.26 -20.63 -20.01
CA THR A 194 -5.94 -20.96 -20.55
C THR A 194 -4.85 -20.44 -19.62
N PRO A 195 -3.58 -20.86 -19.77
CA PRO A 195 -2.47 -20.30 -19.00
C PRO A 195 -2.28 -18.77 -19.19
N GLN A 196 -2.86 -18.18 -20.24
CA GLN A 196 -2.82 -16.75 -20.52
C GLN A 196 -4.01 -15.99 -19.92
N THR A 197 -5.01 -16.70 -19.38
CA THR A 197 -6.20 -16.09 -18.79
C THR A 197 -5.80 -15.38 -17.49
N ARG A 198 -5.97 -14.06 -17.47
CA ARG A 198 -5.74 -13.20 -16.29
C ARG A 198 -7.03 -13.08 -15.49
N ALA A 199 -6.93 -12.87 -14.19
CA ALA A 199 -8.09 -12.59 -13.35
C ALA A 199 -8.67 -11.19 -13.66
N PHE A 200 -9.95 -10.99 -13.40
CA PHE A 200 -10.61 -9.70 -13.63
C PHE A 200 -10.37 -8.72 -12.47
N SER A 201 -10.14 -7.46 -12.81
CA SER A 201 -10.24 -6.33 -11.89
C SER A 201 -11.58 -5.64 -12.15
N SER A 202 -12.61 -6.09 -11.44
CA SER A 202 -13.89 -5.39 -11.34
C SER A 202 -14.01 -4.78 -9.95
N ASP A 203 -14.56 -3.57 -9.84
CA ASP A 203 -15.00 -3.03 -8.56
C ASP A 203 -16.14 -3.92 -8.05
N TRP A 204 -15.78 -4.95 -7.30
CA TRP A 204 -16.70 -5.71 -6.48
C TRP A 204 -16.32 -5.40 -5.04
N THR A 205 -16.70 -4.20 -4.58
CA THR A 205 -17.16 -4.11 -3.20
C THR A 205 -18.19 -5.22 -3.05
N ALA A 206 -17.85 -6.21 -2.23
CA ALA A 206 -18.83 -7.18 -1.80
C ALA A 206 -19.94 -6.42 -1.12
N VAL A 207 -21.00 -6.15 -1.87
CA VAL A 207 -22.30 -5.86 -1.29
C VAL A 207 -22.62 -7.14 -0.56
N ASP A 208 -22.49 -7.12 0.77
CA ASP A 208 -22.92 -8.22 1.62
C ASP A 208 -24.40 -8.49 1.29
N PHE A 209 -24.65 -9.49 0.46
CA PHE A 209 -25.99 -9.99 0.20
C PHE A 209 -26.36 -10.92 1.35
N GLY A 210 -26.80 -10.33 2.46
CA GLY A 210 -27.56 -11.03 3.52
C GLY A 210 -26.75 -11.54 4.70
#